data_AF-A0A2P2JX76-F1
#
_entry.id   AF-A0A2P2JX76-F1
#
_cell.length_a   1.000
_cell.length_b   1.000
_cell.length_c   1.000
_cell.angle_alpha   90.00
_cell.angle_beta   90.00
_cell.angle_gamma   90.00
#
_symmetry.space_group_name_H-M   'P 1'
#
loop_
_entity.id
_entity.type
_entity.pdbx_description
1 polymer ?
#
loop_
_entity_poly.entity_id
_entity_poly.type
_entity_poly.pdbx_seq_one_letter_code
_entity_poly.pdbx_strand_id
1 'polypeptide(L)'
;MFLDAHVADSNASLPEGINPIDVTFLIKCYLASLPEPLTTFELYNELKSARSSIHAMRNVLKKLPTVNYMTLELITALLLRVSQKSLLNKMDSRGLAMEMAPVIMWQKEQKPEFYRQYWNHLIKNASKRSTDSSPTYSAWDMLSEEGEDMDASSAIPLDDGTPVDFGAIDVVQRLIEQHNAIFTDANETVWR
;
A
#
# COMPACT_ATOMS: atom_id res chain seq x y z
N MET A 1 -36.58 -6.79 -9.83
CA MET A 1 -36.28 -8.22 -9.58
C MET A 1 -34.87 -8.58 -10.05
N PHE A 2 -33.84 -7.79 -9.71
CA PHE A 2 -32.43 -8.08 -10.03
C PHE A 2 -31.46 -7.42 -9.04
N LEU A 3 -31.74 -7.52 -7.73
CA LEU A 3 -30.83 -7.04 -6.68
C LEU A 3 -30.84 -8.01 -5.50
N ASP A 4 -30.55 -9.30 -5.74
CA ASP A 4 -30.49 -10.29 -4.66
C ASP A 4 -29.50 -11.43 -4.93
N ALA A 5 -28.34 -11.12 -5.52
CA ALA A 5 -27.40 -12.18 -5.92
C ALA A 5 -25.92 -11.93 -5.61
N HIS A 6 -25.55 -10.96 -4.77
CA HIS A 6 -24.15 -10.81 -4.33
C HIS A 6 -24.01 -10.39 -2.87
N VAL A 7 -24.84 -10.95 -1.98
CA VAL A 7 -24.38 -11.26 -0.63
C VAL A 7 -23.53 -12.54 -0.76
N ALA A 8 -22.37 -12.40 -1.40
CA ALA A 8 -21.40 -13.48 -1.54
C ALA A 8 -20.84 -13.80 -0.16
N ASP A 9 -20.90 -15.07 0.20
CA ASP A 9 -20.56 -15.67 1.49
C ASP A 9 -19.54 -14.88 2.32
N SER A 10 -19.96 -14.45 3.51
CA SER A 10 -19.07 -13.92 4.57
C SER A 10 -17.98 -14.91 5.03
N ASN A 11 -17.94 -16.11 4.45
CA ASN A 11 -17.00 -17.19 4.74
C ASN A 11 -16.23 -17.69 3.51
N ALA A 12 -16.17 -16.93 2.41
CA ALA A 12 -15.36 -17.31 1.26
C ALA A 12 -13.89 -17.45 1.68
N SER A 13 -13.45 -18.70 1.86
CA SER A 13 -12.04 -19.03 2.03
C SER A 13 -11.33 -18.84 0.70
N LEU A 14 -10.07 -18.41 0.73
CA LEU A 14 -9.25 -18.39 -0.47
C LEU A 14 -9.24 -19.80 -1.10
N PRO A 15 -9.25 -19.91 -2.44
CA PRO A 15 -9.11 -21.19 -3.12
C PRO A 15 -7.88 -21.95 -2.60
N GLU A 16 -7.99 -23.27 -2.54
CA GLU A 16 -6.93 -24.13 -2.03
C GLU A 16 -5.63 -23.90 -2.82
N GLY A 17 -4.52 -23.66 -2.10
CA GLY A 17 -3.22 -23.35 -2.70
C GLY A 17 -2.91 -21.86 -2.92
N ILE A 18 -3.84 -20.93 -2.65
CA ILE A 18 -3.58 -19.49 -2.74
C ILE A 18 -3.00 -18.96 -1.42
N ASN A 19 -1.84 -18.31 -1.50
CA ASN A 19 -1.21 -17.66 -0.35
C ASN A 19 -1.87 -16.27 -0.10
N PRO A 20 -2.34 -15.97 1.12
CA PRO A 20 -2.87 -14.63 1.45
C PRO A 20 -1.91 -13.47 1.16
N ILE A 21 -0.59 -13.74 1.20
CA ILE A 21 0.46 -12.77 0.88
C ILE A 21 0.39 -12.37 -0.61
N ASP A 22 0.11 -13.31 -1.51
CA ASP A 22 0.02 -13.05 -2.94
C ASP A 22 -1.19 -12.18 -3.28
N VAL A 23 -2.31 -12.40 -2.59
CA VAL A 23 -3.51 -11.56 -2.71
C VAL A 23 -3.24 -10.15 -2.23
N THR A 24 -2.58 -10.02 -1.07
CA THR A 24 -2.18 -8.71 -0.53
C THR A 24 -1.27 -7.98 -1.49
N PHE A 25 -0.31 -8.70 -2.09
CA PHE A 25 0.56 -8.16 -3.11
C PHE A 25 -0.26 -7.68 -4.30
N LEU A 26 -1.09 -8.52 -4.91
CA LEU A 26 -1.93 -8.16 -6.06
C LEU A 26 -2.76 -6.89 -5.84
N ILE A 27 -3.25 -6.65 -4.62
CA ILE A 27 -3.94 -5.40 -4.26
C ILE A 27 -2.98 -4.21 -4.33
N LYS A 28 -1.81 -4.27 -3.67
CA LYS A 28 -0.79 -3.21 -3.72
C LYS A 28 -0.37 -2.92 -5.17
N CYS A 29 -0.26 -3.98 -5.95
CA CYS A 29 0.12 -3.99 -7.35
C CYS A 29 -0.89 -3.26 -8.23
N TYR A 30 -2.17 -3.59 -8.08
CA TYR A 30 -3.27 -2.92 -8.76
C TYR A 30 -3.26 -1.41 -8.44
N LEU A 31 -3.20 -1.05 -7.16
CA LEU A 31 -3.20 0.35 -6.72
C LEU A 31 -2.00 1.15 -7.26
N ALA A 32 -0.79 0.58 -7.21
CA ALA A 32 0.41 1.22 -7.73
C ALA A 32 0.44 1.33 -9.27
N SER A 33 -0.32 0.48 -9.96
CA SER A 33 -0.41 0.51 -11.43
C SER A 33 -1.28 1.64 -11.97
N LEU A 34 -2.09 2.27 -11.12
CA LEU A 34 -2.97 3.36 -11.53
C LEU A 34 -2.16 4.53 -12.13
N PRO A 35 -2.72 5.23 -13.14
CA PRO A 35 -2.05 6.38 -13.74
C PRO A 35 -1.92 7.56 -12.76
N GLU A 36 -2.81 7.63 -11.77
CA GLU A 36 -2.83 8.60 -10.68
C GLU A 36 -3.16 7.90 -9.35
N PRO A 37 -2.84 8.49 -8.18
CA PRO A 37 -3.19 7.92 -6.90
C PRO A 37 -4.69 7.72 -6.79
N LEU A 38 -5.07 6.72 -5.98
CA LEU A 38 -6.46 6.45 -5.70
C LEU A 38 -7.18 7.71 -5.17
N THR A 39 -6.47 8.54 -4.41
CA THR A 39 -6.97 9.83 -3.88
C THR A 39 -6.91 11.01 -4.86
N THR A 40 -6.49 10.77 -6.11
CA THR A 40 -6.15 11.76 -7.16
C THR A 40 -5.05 12.75 -6.75
N PHE A 41 -4.37 13.34 -7.75
CA PHE A 41 -3.31 14.31 -7.47
C PHE A 41 -3.86 15.64 -6.94
N GLU A 42 -5.06 16.02 -7.39
CA GLU A 42 -5.66 17.32 -7.10
C GLU A 42 -6.02 17.47 -5.62
N LEU A 43 -6.49 16.38 -4.98
CA LEU A 43 -6.92 16.42 -3.59
C LEU A 43 -5.80 16.15 -2.60
N TYR A 44 -4.57 15.89 -3.05
CA TYR A 44 -3.48 15.45 -2.20
C TYR A 44 -3.20 16.40 -1.01
N ASN A 45 -3.03 17.70 -1.28
CA ASN A 45 -2.77 18.69 -0.23
C ASN A 45 -4.01 19.01 0.62
N GLU A 46 -5.20 18.98 0.01
CA GLU A 46 -6.46 19.25 0.70
C GLU A 46 -6.75 18.14 1.73
N LEU A 47 -6.54 16.88 1.35
CA LEU A 47 -6.74 15.73 2.21
C LEU A 47 -5.72 15.70 3.36
N LYS A 48 -4.45 16.04 3.09
CA LYS A 48 -3.44 16.25 4.14
C LYS A 48 -3.87 17.32 5.12
N SER A 49 -4.41 18.44 4.64
CA SER A 49 -4.85 19.54 5.51
C SER A 49 -6.10 19.16 6.32
N ALA A 50 -6.98 18.34 5.76
CA ALA A 50 -8.22 17.88 6.40
C ALA A 50 -8.02 16.78 7.44
N ARG A 51 -6.86 16.12 7.51
CA ARG A 51 -6.62 14.88 8.29
C ARG A 51 -6.99 14.94 9.79
N SER A 52 -6.99 16.14 10.38
CA SER A 52 -7.34 16.33 11.80
C SER A 52 -8.86 16.40 12.06
N SER A 53 -9.69 16.48 11.02
CA SER A 53 -11.15 16.63 11.14
C SER A 53 -11.89 15.66 10.22
N ILE A 54 -12.68 14.76 10.81
CA ILE A 54 -13.54 13.81 10.08
C ILE A 54 -14.46 14.55 9.12
N HIS A 55 -15.09 15.63 9.57
CA HIS A 55 -16.00 16.41 8.73
C HIS A 55 -15.29 17.02 7.52
N ALA A 56 -14.09 17.58 7.72
CA ALA A 56 -13.29 18.11 6.63
C ALA A 56 -12.90 17.01 5.65
N MET A 57 -12.43 15.86 6.14
CA MET A 57 -12.07 14.72 5.29
C MET A 57 -13.27 14.26 4.45
N ARG A 58 -14.47 14.13 5.05
CA ARG A 58 -15.70 13.78 4.32
C ARG A 58 -15.97 14.75 3.17
N ASN A 59 -15.82 16.06 3.41
CA ASN A 59 -16.06 17.07 2.39
C ASN A 59 -15.03 17.01 1.25
N VAL A 60 -13.75 16.74 1.55
CA VAL A 60 -12.71 16.54 0.53
C VAL A 60 -13.00 15.27 -0.29
N LEU A 61 -13.28 14.16 0.38
CA LEU A 61 -13.52 12.86 -0.27
C LEU A 61 -14.75 12.88 -1.20
N LYS A 62 -15.77 13.69 -0.90
CA LYS A 62 -16.94 13.90 -1.79
C LYS A 62 -16.58 14.49 -3.16
N LYS A 63 -15.39 15.06 -3.33
CA LYS A 63 -14.90 15.57 -4.61
C LYS A 63 -14.23 14.50 -5.48
N LEU A 64 -13.96 13.32 -4.92
CA LEU A 64 -13.38 12.21 -5.70
C LEU A 64 -14.37 11.74 -6.77
N PRO A 65 -13.85 11.29 -7.94
CA PRO A 65 -14.66 10.49 -8.85
C PRO A 65 -15.28 9.30 -8.13
N THR A 66 -16.51 8.93 -8.50
CA THR A 66 -17.30 7.90 -7.80
C THR A 66 -16.55 6.58 -7.66
N VAL A 67 -15.84 6.14 -8.71
CA VAL A 67 -15.09 4.87 -8.71
C VAL A 67 -13.91 4.93 -7.72
N ASN A 68 -13.19 6.05 -7.66
CA ASN A 68 -12.10 6.26 -6.70
C ASN A 68 -12.62 6.25 -5.27
N TYR A 69 -13.74 6.95 -5.00
CA TYR A 69 -14.37 6.99 -3.68
C TYR A 69 -14.78 5.58 -3.21
N MET A 70 -15.54 4.84 -4.02
CA MET A 70 -16.00 3.49 -3.68
C MET A 70 -14.83 2.51 -3.49
N THR A 71 -13.80 2.62 -4.31
CA THR A 71 -12.60 1.78 -4.18
C THR A 71 -11.84 2.10 -2.89
N LEU A 72 -11.69 3.39 -2.55
CA LEU A 72 -11.03 3.83 -1.32
C LEU A 72 -11.81 3.39 -0.08
N GLU A 73 -13.14 3.48 -0.12
CA GLU A 73 -14.02 2.96 0.93
C GLU A 73 -13.79 1.46 1.14
N LEU A 74 -13.87 0.66 0.07
CA LEU A 74 -13.65 -0.79 0.16
C LEU A 74 -12.27 -1.15 0.73
N ILE A 75 -11.20 -0.52 0.23
CA ILE A 75 -9.83 -0.78 0.68
C ILE A 75 -9.67 -0.39 2.15
N THR A 76 -10.15 0.78 2.57
CA THR A 76 -10.00 1.24 3.96
C THR A 76 -10.87 0.42 4.93
N ALA A 77 -12.03 -0.08 4.49
CA ALA A 77 -12.84 -1.04 5.25
C ALA A 77 -12.08 -2.36 5.48
N LEU A 78 -11.44 -2.89 4.43
CA LEU A 78 -10.60 -4.09 4.52
C LEU A 78 -9.45 -3.88 5.50
N LEU A 79 -8.72 -2.77 5.38
CA LEU A 79 -7.60 -2.44 6.26
C LEU A 79 -8.04 -2.26 7.72
N LEU A 80 -9.21 -1.69 7.98
CA LEU A 80 -9.79 -1.64 9.32
C LEU A 80 -10.03 -3.05 9.89
N ARG A 81 -10.60 -3.97 9.09
CA ARG A 81 -10.81 -5.36 9.54
C ARG A 81 -9.48 -6.07 9.84
N VAL A 82 -8.44 -5.79 9.06
CA VAL A 82 -7.08 -6.31 9.30
C VAL A 82 -6.50 -5.74 10.58
N SER A 83 -6.63 -4.43 10.83
CA SER A 83 -6.10 -3.77 12.02
C SER A 83 -6.76 -4.24 13.32
N GLN A 84 -8.05 -4.60 13.26
CA GLN A 84 -8.78 -5.21 14.39
C GLN A 84 -8.24 -6.60 14.80
N LYS A 85 -7.39 -7.23 13.98
CA LYS A 85 -6.72 -8.50 14.28
C LYS A 85 -5.22 -8.32 14.60
N SER A 86 -4.79 -7.10 14.93
CA SER A 86 -3.39 -6.73 15.21
C SER A 86 -2.69 -7.62 16.24
N LEU A 87 -3.39 -8.14 17.25
CA LEU A 87 -2.79 -9.07 18.22
C LEU A 87 -2.25 -10.36 17.57
N LEU A 88 -2.90 -10.81 16.49
CA LEU A 88 -2.56 -12.02 15.74
C LEU A 88 -1.60 -11.72 14.59
N ASN A 89 -1.94 -10.75 13.73
CA ASN A 89 -1.19 -10.45 12.50
C ASN A 89 -0.06 -9.42 12.69
N LYS A 90 0.05 -8.80 13.88
CA LYS A 90 1.04 -7.76 14.23
C LYS A 90 0.96 -6.47 13.40
N MET A 91 -0.13 -6.27 12.68
CA MET A 91 -0.37 -5.08 11.86
C MET A 91 -1.49 -4.24 12.48
N ASP A 92 -1.12 -3.16 13.16
CA ASP A 92 -2.06 -2.13 13.60
C ASP A 92 -2.33 -1.10 12.47
N SER A 93 -3.22 -0.14 12.72
CA SER A 93 -3.59 0.88 11.73
C SER A 93 -2.38 1.69 11.25
N ARG A 94 -1.39 1.93 12.12
CA ARG A 94 -0.16 2.67 11.79
C ARG A 94 0.72 1.85 10.85
N GLY A 95 0.99 0.59 11.18
CA GLY A 95 1.77 -0.32 10.34
C GLY A 95 1.14 -0.51 8.96
N LEU A 96 -0.19 -0.66 8.90
CA LEU A 96 -0.91 -0.73 7.64
C LEU A 96 -0.82 0.57 6.83
N ALA A 97 -0.93 1.73 7.48
CA ALA A 97 -0.80 3.02 6.81
C ALA A 97 0.62 3.24 6.25
N MET A 98 1.66 2.85 6.97
CA MET A 98 3.05 2.90 6.48
C MET A 98 3.22 2.10 5.18
N GLU A 99 2.61 0.91 5.10
CA GLU A 99 2.71 0.02 3.94
C GLU A 99 1.83 0.44 2.75
N MET A 100 0.67 1.03 3.03
CA MET A 100 -0.37 1.29 2.03
C MET A 100 -0.39 2.73 1.53
N ALA A 101 0.08 3.70 2.32
CA ALA A 101 0.06 5.11 1.92
C ALA A 101 0.74 5.37 0.57
N PRO A 102 1.93 4.83 0.28
CA PRO A 102 2.59 5.12 -0.99
C PRO A 102 1.86 4.57 -2.23
N VAL A 103 0.96 3.59 -2.07
CA VAL A 103 0.12 3.08 -3.18
C VAL A 103 -1.30 3.64 -3.17
N ILE A 104 -1.70 4.39 -2.15
CA ILE A 104 -3.02 5.04 -2.10
C ILE A 104 -2.89 6.52 -2.46
N MET A 105 -1.79 7.16 -2.06
CA MET A 105 -1.59 8.60 -2.09
C MET A 105 -0.12 8.94 -2.37
N TRP A 106 0.16 9.53 -3.54
CA TRP A 106 1.50 9.97 -3.95
C TRP A 106 1.42 11.26 -4.80
N GLN A 107 2.53 11.97 -4.96
CA GLN A 107 2.60 13.21 -5.75
C GLN A 107 3.04 12.94 -7.21
N LYS A 108 2.69 13.82 -8.16
CA LYS A 108 2.96 13.62 -9.62
C LYS A 108 4.42 13.28 -9.95
N GLU A 109 5.36 13.84 -9.21
CA GLU A 109 6.81 13.65 -9.39
C GLU A 109 7.39 12.54 -8.51
N GLN A 110 6.58 12.00 -7.60
CA GLN A 110 6.94 10.92 -6.68
C GLN A 110 6.10 9.68 -6.98
N LYS A 111 5.88 9.39 -8.28
CA LYS A 111 5.31 8.09 -8.65
C LYS A 111 6.22 7.02 -8.04
N PRO A 112 5.68 5.97 -7.38
CA PRO A 112 6.53 5.08 -6.60
C PRO A 112 7.44 4.22 -7.50
N GLU A 113 8.58 4.74 -7.95
CA GLU A 113 9.63 3.95 -8.62
C GLU A 113 10.19 2.90 -7.64
N PHE A 114 10.17 3.22 -6.35
CA PHE A 114 10.49 2.32 -5.25
C PHE A 114 9.60 1.06 -5.25
N TYR A 115 8.34 1.16 -5.69
CA TYR A 115 7.51 -0.04 -5.84
C TYR A 115 8.02 -0.90 -6.97
N ARG A 116 8.45 -0.33 -8.10
CA ARG A 116 9.03 -1.12 -9.19
C ARG A 116 10.26 -1.92 -8.73
N GLN A 117 11.11 -1.32 -7.89
CA GLN A 117 12.27 -2.00 -7.31
C GLN A 117 11.87 -3.06 -6.27
N TYR A 118 10.92 -2.75 -5.38
CA TYR A 118 10.32 -3.70 -4.43
C TYR A 118 9.68 -4.90 -5.17
N TRP A 119 8.94 -4.63 -6.23
CA TRP A 119 8.34 -5.61 -7.13
C TRP A 119 9.40 -6.49 -7.79
N ASN A 120 10.46 -5.90 -8.33
CA ASN A 120 11.55 -6.64 -8.95
C ASN A 120 12.27 -7.53 -7.93
N HIS A 121 12.51 -7.02 -6.72
CA HIS A 121 13.15 -7.79 -5.64
C HIS A 121 12.23 -8.92 -5.13
N LEU A 122 10.93 -8.67 -5.02
CA LEU A 122 9.96 -9.65 -4.54
C LEU A 122 9.67 -10.74 -5.56
N ILE A 123 9.52 -10.41 -6.85
CA ILE A 123 9.41 -11.39 -7.96
C ILE A 123 10.66 -12.25 -8.02
N LYS A 124 11.85 -11.65 -7.86
CA LYS A 124 13.13 -12.36 -7.82
C LYS A 124 13.23 -13.32 -6.63
N ASN A 125 12.66 -12.97 -5.48
CA ASN A 125 12.60 -13.84 -4.30
C ASN A 125 11.52 -14.93 -4.42
N ALA A 126 10.39 -14.65 -5.08
CA ALA A 126 9.37 -15.65 -5.39
C ALA A 126 9.89 -16.71 -6.38
N SER A 127 10.65 -16.28 -7.39
CA SER A 127 11.34 -17.17 -8.34
C SER A 127 12.46 -18.01 -7.70
N LYS A 128 13.03 -17.57 -6.56
CA LYS A 128 14.00 -18.35 -5.78
C LYS A 128 13.35 -19.44 -4.92
N ARG A 129 12.09 -19.27 -4.50
CA ARG A 129 11.34 -20.30 -3.78
C ARG A 129 10.86 -21.45 -4.67
N SER A 130 10.83 -21.27 -5.99
CA SER A 130 10.48 -22.32 -6.96
C SER A 130 11.66 -23.14 -7.46
N THR A 131 12.89 -22.85 -7.02
CA THR A 131 14.09 -23.62 -7.40
C THR A 131 14.93 -23.93 -6.17
N ASP A 132 14.49 -24.90 -5.37
CA ASP A 132 15.42 -25.63 -4.52
C ASP A 132 16.12 -26.69 -5.38
N SER A 133 17.35 -26.39 -5.82
CA SER A 133 18.38 -27.40 -6.09
C SER A 133 19.79 -26.80 -6.13
N SER A 134 20.56 -27.10 -5.07
CA SER A 134 22.03 -27.04 -4.88
C SER A 134 22.75 -25.68 -4.83
N PRO A 135 23.58 -25.43 -3.78
CA PRO A 135 24.51 -24.32 -3.76
C PRO A 135 25.76 -24.70 -4.56
N THR A 136 25.91 -24.16 -5.77
CA THR A 136 27.20 -24.22 -6.46
C THR A 136 27.94 -22.93 -6.14
N TYR A 137 28.88 -23.03 -5.21
CA TYR A 137 29.88 -22.02 -4.90
C TYR A 137 30.61 -21.62 -6.19
N SER A 138 30.41 -20.38 -6.65
CA SER A 138 31.07 -19.85 -7.84
C SER A 138 32.40 -19.23 -7.43
N ALA A 139 33.47 -19.97 -7.70
CA ALA A 139 34.87 -19.69 -7.39
C ALA A 139 35.50 -18.49 -8.15
N TRP A 140 34.70 -17.51 -8.57
CA TRP A 140 35.16 -16.33 -9.33
C TRP A 140 35.34 -15.08 -8.46
N ASP A 141 35.09 -15.17 -7.16
CA ASP A 141 35.20 -14.05 -6.21
C ASP A 141 36.60 -13.87 -5.60
N MET A 142 37.61 -14.61 -6.08
CA MET A 142 38.93 -14.67 -5.44
C MET A 142 40.10 -14.13 -6.28
N LEU A 143 39.89 -13.57 -7.48
CA LEU A 143 41.00 -13.10 -8.31
C LEU A 143 40.65 -11.82 -9.06
N SER A 144 40.77 -10.67 -8.39
CA SER A 144 41.11 -9.38 -9.01
C SER A 144 41.49 -8.39 -7.89
N GLU A 145 42.68 -8.56 -7.32
CA GLU A 145 43.36 -7.48 -6.61
C GLU A 145 44.45 -6.88 -7.51
N GLU A 146 44.65 -5.58 -7.31
CA GLU A 146 45.77 -4.71 -7.67
C GLU A 146 45.76 -3.93 -9.00
N GLY A 147 45.57 -2.62 -8.82
CA GLY A 147 45.88 -1.52 -9.73
C GLY A 147 45.84 -0.23 -8.93
N GLU A 148 47.02 0.33 -8.65
CA GLU A 148 47.31 1.48 -7.78
C GLU A 148 46.64 2.81 -8.19
N ASP A 149 46.58 3.72 -7.20
CA ASP A 149 46.46 5.18 -7.30
C ASP A 149 45.24 5.79 -8.01
N MET A 150 44.24 6.19 -7.22
CA MET A 150 43.62 7.51 -7.34
C MET A 150 43.00 7.93 -6.01
N ASP A 151 43.35 9.15 -5.58
CA ASP A 151 42.64 9.92 -4.57
C ASP A 151 41.19 10.10 -5.01
N ALA A 152 40.34 9.17 -4.60
CA ALA A 152 38.90 9.25 -4.73
C ALA A 152 38.33 9.37 -3.33
N SER A 153 38.29 10.60 -2.82
CA SER A 153 37.13 11.03 -2.03
C SER A 153 35.88 10.78 -2.88
N SER A 154 35.45 9.53 -2.85
CA SER A 154 34.17 9.08 -3.36
C SER A 154 33.19 9.74 -2.42
N ALA A 155 32.67 10.90 -2.78
CA ALA A 155 31.47 11.41 -2.15
C ALA A 155 30.44 10.30 -2.31
N ILE A 156 30.19 9.57 -1.22
CA ILE A 156 29.11 8.60 -1.13
C ILE A 156 27.90 9.37 -1.62
N PRO A 157 27.26 8.99 -2.74
CA PRO A 157 26.02 9.61 -3.12
C PRO A 157 25.11 9.43 -1.92
N LEU A 158 24.76 10.54 -1.26
CA LEU A 158 23.67 10.54 -0.33
C LEU A 158 22.47 10.18 -1.20
N ASP A 159 22.14 8.89 -1.24
CA ASP A 159 20.85 8.41 -1.68
C ASP A 159 19.86 8.96 -0.67
N ASP A 160 19.58 10.25 -0.82
CA ASP A 160 18.50 10.96 -0.16
C ASP A 160 17.22 10.41 -0.80
N GLY A 161 16.95 9.12 -0.51
CA GLY A 161 15.77 8.42 -0.98
C GLY A 161 14.57 9.30 -0.70
N THR A 162 13.60 9.30 -1.64
CA THR A 162 12.42 10.17 -1.55
C THR A 162 11.88 10.18 -0.12
N PRO A 163 11.85 11.35 0.54
CA PRO A 163 11.57 11.42 1.97
C PRO A 163 10.20 10.82 2.29
N VAL A 164 10.12 10.07 3.38
CA VAL A 164 8.87 9.43 3.81
C VAL A 164 7.79 10.48 4.03
N ASP A 165 6.69 10.35 3.30
CA ASP A 165 5.56 11.26 3.40
C ASP A 165 4.65 10.93 4.59
N PHE A 166 5.09 11.35 5.78
CA PHE A 166 4.31 11.16 7.01
C PHE A 166 2.92 11.79 6.94
N GLY A 167 2.73 12.84 6.13
CA GLY A 167 1.41 13.45 5.96
C GLY A 167 0.43 12.54 5.24
N ALA A 168 0.84 11.85 4.18
CA ALA A 168 0.01 10.84 3.52
C ALA A 168 -0.22 9.61 4.42
N ILE A 169 0.80 9.19 5.18
CA ILE A 169 0.66 8.09 6.16
C ILE A 169 -0.41 8.44 7.20
N ASP A 170 -0.37 9.64 7.79
CA ASP A 170 -1.35 10.08 8.78
C ASP A 170 -2.77 10.13 8.18
N VAL A 171 -2.91 10.57 6.92
CA VAL A 171 -4.20 10.56 6.21
C VAL A 171 -4.74 9.13 6.11
N VAL A 172 -3.92 8.18 5.64
CA VAL A 172 -4.35 6.78 5.44
C VAL A 172 -4.63 6.10 6.78
N GLN A 173 -3.80 6.34 7.80
CA GLN A 173 -4.07 5.88 9.16
C GLN A 173 -5.44 6.38 9.65
N ARG A 174 -5.74 7.67 9.44
CA ARG A 174 -7.01 8.26 9.86
C ARG A 174 -8.20 7.68 9.09
N LEU A 175 -8.06 7.42 7.80
CA LEU A 175 -9.08 6.74 6.99
C LEU A 175 -9.37 5.34 7.52
N ILE A 176 -8.35 4.60 7.96
CA ILE A 176 -8.50 3.25 8.53
C ILE A 176 -9.22 3.33 9.88
N GLU A 177 -8.68 4.10 10.82
CA GLU A 177 -9.18 4.15 12.21
C GLU A 177 -10.62 4.66 12.29
N GLN A 178 -10.99 5.55 11.37
CA GLN A 178 -12.23 6.33 11.46
C GLN A 178 -13.11 6.09 10.23
N HIS A 179 -12.90 4.95 9.57
CA HIS A 179 -13.58 4.52 8.36
C HIS A 179 -15.11 4.68 8.47
N ASN A 180 -15.75 4.05 9.46
CA ASN A 180 -17.21 4.14 9.64
C ASN A 180 -17.67 5.58 9.81
N ALA A 181 -16.93 6.39 10.57
CA ALA A 181 -17.26 7.80 10.80
C ALA A 181 -16.95 8.70 9.59
N ILE A 182 -16.28 8.22 8.55
CA ILE A 182 -15.97 8.95 7.33
C ILE A 182 -16.87 8.51 6.17
N PHE A 183 -17.15 7.21 6.05
CA PHE A 183 -17.87 6.63 4.90
C PHE A 183 -19.32 6.27 5.22
N THR A 184 -19.66 5.94 6.46
CA THR A 184 -21.05 5.66 6.86
C THR A 184 -21.71 6.94 7.35
N ASP A 185 -22.87 7.32 6.80
CA ASP A 185 -23.64 8.43 7.36
C ASP A 185 -24.18 8.04 8.73
N ALA A 186 -24.07 8.95 9.71
CA ALA A 186 -24.54 8.72 11.08
C ALA A 186 -26.06 8.42 11.18
N ASN A 187 -26.80 8.50 10.07
CA ASN A 187 -28.25 8.32 10.02
C ASN A 187 -28.71 7.02 9.34
N GLU A 188 -27.84 6.20 8.75
CA GLU A 188 -28.27 4.95 8.13
C GLU A 188 -27.31 3.82 8.51
N THR A 189 -27.75 2.97 9.45
CA THR A 189 -27.70 1.49 9.39
C THR A 189 -27.95 0.87 10.77
N VAL A 190 -29.19 1.02 11.24
CA VAL A 190 -29.85 -0.04 12.01
C VAL A 190 -30.10 -1.16 11.03
N TRP A 191 -29.26 -2.20 11.03
CA TRP A 191 -29.61 -3.46 10.39
C TRP A 191 -30.54 -4.22 11.35
N ARG A 192 -31.81 -4.34 10.96
CA ARG A 192 -32.79 -5.27 11.56
C ARG A 192 -32.56 -6.68 11.04
#